data_AF-A0A934I4F9-F1
#
_entry.id   AF-A0A934I4F9-F1
#
_cell.length_a   1.000
_cell.length_b   1.000
_cell.length_c   1.000
_cell.angle_alpha   90.00
_cell.angle_beta   90.00
_cell.angle_gamma   90.00
#
_symmetry.space_group_name_H-M   'P 1'
#
loop_
_entity.id
_entity.type
_entity.pdbx_description
1 polymer ?
#
loop_
_entity_poly.entity_id
_entity_poly.type
_entity_poly.pdbx_seq_one_letter_code
_entity_poly.pdbx_strand_id
1 'polypeptide(L)'
;MSKDIIKCKIDEFLKELEGINWLKHAGDESDRYRVVCSFTEAWDGWNDKMLKVWLKKSKNIEKVAMESIGDEAIDLIFSRISEAMGPRIAEGLVKFKDRIEKAGLDNDTYGLDYEIIDFIKRDMAWACVERVTDNIGFFNKVLGVLVEGRWACAWEGNYPSGRFVVM
;
A
#
# COMPACT_ATOMS: atom_id res chain seq x y z
N MET A 1 -6.58 -21.83 -12.27
CA MET A 1 -5.71 -21.05 -13.19
C MET A 1 -4.36 -21.75 -13.29
N SER A 2 -3.68 -21.77 -14.45
CA SER A 2 -2.35 -22.42 -14.51
C SER A 2 -1.30 -21.57 -13.79
N LYS A 3 -0.29 -22.22 -13.21
CA LYS A 3 0.81 -21.53 -12.50
C LYS A 3 1.55 -20.54 -13.40
N ASP A 4 1.65 -20.82 -14.69
CA ASP A 4 2.33 -19.93 -15.65
C ASP A 4 1.53 -18.65 -15.92
N ILE A 5 0.20 -18.73 -16.05
CA ILE A 5 -0.66 -17.54 -16.21
C ILE A 5 -0.54 -16.63 -14.98
N ILE A 6 -0.53 -17.21 -13.77
CA ILE A 6 -0.36 -16.46 -12.52
C ILE A 6 0.98 -15.72 -12.53
N LYS A 7 2.08 -16.42 -12.88
CA LYS A 7 3.41 -15.80 -12.96
C LYS A 7 3.45 -14.65 -13.97
N CYS A 8 2.86 -14.82 -15.16
CA CYS A 8 2.77 -13.75 -16.15
C CYS A 8 2.04 -12.52 -15.62
N LYS A 9 0.87 -12.71 -14.97
CA LYS A 9 0.12 -11.59 -14.35
C LYS A 9 0.91 -10.88 -13.25
N ILE A 10 1.69 -11.63 -12.44
CA ILE A 10 2.58 -11.05 -11.41
C ILE A 10 3.69 -10.23 -12.06
N ASP A 11 4.34 -10.76 -13.11
CA ASP A 11 5.42 -10.07 -13.80
C ASP A 11 4.94 -8.79 -14.50
N GLU A 12 3.75 -8.81 -15.11
CA GLU A 12 3.09 -7.63 -15.67
C GLU A 12 2.81 -6.59 -14.59
N PHE A 13 2.25 -7.02 -13.46
CA PHE A 13 2.00 -6.13 -12.32
C PHE A 13 3.29 -5.49 -11.81
N LEU A 14 4.35 -6.26 -11.61
CA LEU A 14 5.65 -5.76 -11.16
C LEU A 14 6.26 -4.73 -12.13
N LYS A 15 6.09 -4.93 -13.45
CA LYS A 15 6.55 -3.97 -14.46
C LYS A 15 5.84 -2.62 -14.35
N GLU A 16 4.55 -2.61 -14.00
CA GLU A 16 3.82 -1.35 -13.77
C GLU A 16 4.35 -0.59 -12.55
N LEU A 17 4.80 -1.31 -11.51
CA LEU A 17 5.30 -0.70 -10.29
C LEU A 17 6.68 -0.06 -10.43
N GLU A 18 7.43 -0.35 -11.51
CA GLU A 18 8.79 0.16 -11.69
C GLU A 18 8.88 1.68 -11.84
N GLY A 19 7.81 2.30 -12.37
CA GLY A 19 7.75 3.75 -12.57
C GLY A 19 7.32 4.55 -11.34
N ILE A 20 6.97 3.90 -10.23
CA ILE A 20 6.42 4.59 -9.06
C ILE A 20 7.52 5.40 -8.35
N ASN A 21 7.27 6.70 -8.19
CA ASN A 21 8.10 7.56 -7.36
C ASN A 21 7.61 7.50 -5.91
N TRP A 22 8.05 6.47 -5.19
CA TRP A 22 7.62 6.17 -3.83
C TRP A 22 7.73 7.38 -2.90
N LEU A 23 6.61 7.72 -2.23
CA LEU A 23 6.50 8.79 -1.22
C LEU A 23 6.88 10.20 -1.72
N LYS A 24 6.98 10.40 -3.04
CA LYS A 24 7.33 11.68 -3.65
C LYS A 24 6.37 12.80 -3.26
N HIS A 25 5.09 12.50 -3.10
CA HIS A 25 4.04 13.47 -2.76
C HIS A 25 3.52 13.30 -1.33
N ALA A 26 4.25 12.55 -0.50
CA ALA A 26 3.87 12.33 0.88
C ALA A 26 3.93 13.64 1.71
N GLY A 27 2.82 14.01 2.33
CA GLY A 27 2.66 15.26 3.08
C GLY A 27 2.23 16.47 2.23
N ASP A 28 2.16 16.33 0.90
CA ASP A 28 1.69 17.42 0.03
C ASP A 28 0.19 17.64 0.21
N GLU A 29 -0.28 18.88 0.21
CA GLU A 29 -1.70 19.21 0.29
C GLU A 29 -2.52 18.53 -0.83
N SER A 30 -3.80 18.26 -0.55
CA SER A 30 -4.71 17.61 -1.49
C SER A 30 -6.15 18.00 -1.22
N ASP A 31 -6.89 18.37 -2.28
CA ASP A 31 -8.34 18.58 -2.20
C ASP A 31 -9.12 17.26 -2.20
N ARG A 32 -8.48 16.17 -2.67
CA ARG A 32 -9.11 14.85 -2.84
C ARG A 32 -9.01 13.99 -1.58
N TYR A 33 -7.90 14.08 -0.87
CA TYR A 33 -7.61 13.23 0.29
C TYR A 33 -7.57 14.04 1.58
N ARG A 34 -7.75 13.35 2.71
CA ARG A 34 -7.36 13.91 4.00
C ARG A 34 -5.85 13.69 4.15
N VAL A 35 -5.07 14.77 4.15
CA VAL A 35 -3.61 14.68 4.34
C VAL A 35 -3.28 14.70 5.83
N VAL A 36 -2.36 13.84 6.26
CA VAL A 36 -1.74 13.86 7.59
C VAL A 36 -0.29 14.28 7.45
N CYS A 37 0.24 14.98 8.45
CA CYS A 37 1.54 15.66 8.31
C CYS A 37 2.70 14.94 9.03
N SER A 38 2.42 13.88 9.80
CA SER A 38 3.45 13.08 10.45
C SER A 38 3.09 11.60 10.51
N PHE A 39 4.11 10.77 10.65
CA PHE A 39 3.94 9.33 10.84
C PHE A 39 3.22 9.00 12.16
N THR A 40 3.48 9.76 13.22
CA THR A 40 2.75 9.64 14.50
C THR A 40 1.27 9.91 14.30
N GLU A 41 0.89 10.97 13.58
CA GLU A 41 -0.52 11.22 13.30
C GLU A 41 -1.12 10.07 12.47
N ALA A 42 -0.44 9.64 11.41
CA ALA A 42 -0.86 8.53 10.57
C ALA A 42 -1.06 7.23 11.37
N TRP A 43 -0.19 6.98 12.34
CA TRP A 43 -0.21 5.78 13.17
C TRP A 43 -1.18 5.92 14.35
N ASP A 44 -0.90 6.78 15.32
CA ASP A 44 -1.68 6.89 16.56
C ASP A 44 -3.10 7.44 16.31
N GLY A 45 -3.25 8.36 15.36
CA GLY A 45 -4.54 9.02 15.09
C GLY A 45 -5.48 8.21 14.19
N TRP A 46 -4.93 7.35 13.33
CA TRP A 46 -5.70 6.74 12.24
C TRP A 46 -5.61 5.21 12.15
N ASN A 47 -4.70 4.54 12.86
CA ASN A 47 -4.52 3.08 12.77
C ASN A 47 -5.82 2.31 13.08
N ASP A 48 -6.59 2.71 14.11
CA ASP A 48 -7.87 2.07 14.42
C ASP A 48 -8.88 2.16 13.26
N LYS A 49 -8.89 3.28 12.54
CA LYS A 49 -9.77 3.49 11.37
C LYS A 49 -9.25 2.72 10.16
N MET A 50 -7.94 2.67 9.97
CA MET A 50 -7.30 1.82 8.96
C MET A 50 -7.70 0.36 9.18
N LEU A 51 -7.51 -0.17 10.39
CA LEU A 51 -7.82 -1.56 10.72
C LEU A 51 -9.30 -1.91 10.45
N LYS A 52 -10.24 -1.02 10.79
CA LYS A 52 -11.68 -1.23 10.52
C LYS A 52 -11.99 -1.48 9.04
N VAL A 53 -11.24 -0.85 8.13
CA VAL A 53 -11.44 -1.00 6.69
C VAL A 53 -10.52 -2.07 6.13
N TRP A 54 -9.20 -1.94 6.28
CA TRP A 54 -8.20 -2.83 5.69
C TRP A 54 -8.38 -4.27 6.17
N LEU A 55 -8.61 -4.52 7.46
CA LEU A 55 -8.78 -5.89 7.96
C LEU A 55 -10.01 -6.58 7.37
N LYS A 56 -11.11 -5.84 7.21
CA LYS A 56 -12.31 -6.37 6.56
C LYS A 56 -12.08 -6.62 5.08
N LYS A 57 -11.33 -5.74 4.42
CA LYS A 57 -11.05 -5.86 2.98
C LYS A 57 -10.05 -6.96 2.67
N SER A 58 -8.99 -7.12 3.46
CA SER A 58 -8.02 -8.21 3.33
C SER A 58 -8.69 -9.57 3.52
N LYS A 59 -9.48 -9.75 4.59
CA LYS A 59 -10.23 -11.00 4.83
C LYS A 59 -11.16 -11.38 3.68
N ASN A 60 -11.81 -10.38 3.08
CA ASN A 60 -12.71 -10.61 1.96
C ASN A 60 -11.97 -11.11 0.71
N ILE A 61 -10.87 -10.45 0.32
CA ILE A 61 -10.11 -10.86 -0.86
C ILE A 61 -9.33 -12.16 -0.61
N GLU A 62 -8.82 -12.36 0.61
CA GLU A 62 -8.14 -13.59 1.02
C GLU A 62 -9.05 -14.80 0.82
N LYS A 63 -10.31 -14.74 1.27
CA LYS A 63 -11.28 -15.83 1.05
C LYS A 63 -11.45 -16.15 -0.43
N VAL A 64 -11.64 -15.13 -1.26
CA VAL A 64 -11.81 -15.30 -2.72
C VAL A 64 -10.54 -15.90 -3.34
N ALA A 65 -9.36 -15.42 -2.94
CA ALA A 65 -8.08 -15.88 -3.44
C ALA A 65 -7.79 -17.34 -3.05
N MET A 66 -8.09 -17.72 -1.81
CA MET A 66 -7.95 -19.09 -1.34
C MET A 66 -8.78 -20.07 -2.16
N GLU A 67 -10.02 -19.69 -2.50
CA GLU A 67 -10.91 -20.51 -3.35
C GLU A 67 -10.45 -20.53 -4.82
N SER A 68 -9.81 -19.46 -5.31
CA SER A 68 -9.52 -19.28 -6.75
C SER A 68 -8.12 -19.72 -7.19
N ILE A 69 -7.10 -19.40 -6.39
CA ILE A 69 -5.67 -19.61 -6.71
C ILE A 69 -4.93 -20.40 -5.65
N GLY A 70 -5.50 -20.54 -4.45
CA GLY A 70 -4.91 -21.29 -3.33
C GLY A 70 -3.74 -20.60 -2.65
N ASP A 71 -3.36 -21.15 -1.50
CA ASP A 71 -2.37 -20.59 -0.57
C ASP A 71 -0.99 -20.40 -1.21
N GLU A 72 -0.48 -21.43 -1.91
CA GLU A 72 0.84 -21.40 -2.57
C GLU A 72 0.98 -20.22 -3.55
N ALA A 73 -0.11 -19.86 -4.24
CA ALA A 73 -0.09 -18.76 -5.20
C ALA A 73 -0.16 -17.40 -4.49
N ILE A 74 -0.89 -17.30 -3.38
CA ILE A 74 -0.93 -16.10 -2.54
C ILE A 74 0.47 -15.85 -1.96
N ASP A 75 1.09 -16.85 -1.36
CA ASP A 75 2.44 -16.76 -0.82
C ASP A 75 3.47 -16.35 -1.87
N LEU A 76 3.35 -16.91 -3.08
CA LEU A 76 4.20 -16.52 -4.21
C LEU A 76 4.03 -15.04 -4.55
N ILE A 77 2.79 -14.52 -4.58
CA ILE A 77 2.53 -13.10 -4.84
C ILE A 77 3.19 -12.26 -3.75
N PHE A 78 2.94 -12.56 -2.47
CA PHE A 78 3.51 -11.82 -1.35
C PHE A 78 5.03 -11.80 -1.36
N SER A 79 5.65 -12.95 -1.60
CA SER A 79 7.10 -13.10 -1.71
C SER A 79 7.67 -12.26 -2.84
N ARG A 80 7.12 -12.39 -4.06
CA ARG A 80 7.60 -11.66 -5.26
C ARG A 80 7.44 -10.16 -5.14
N ILE A 81 6.32 -9.68 -4.58
CA ILE A 81 6.12 -8.25 -4.33
C ILE A 81 7.11 -7.75 -3.28
N SER A 82 7.30 -8.49 -2.18
CA SER A 82 8.17 -8.08 -1.10
C SER A 82 9.62 -7.95 -1.54
N GLU A 83 10.12 -8.96 -2.26
CA GLU A 83 11.49 -8.99 -2.81
C GLU A 83 11.72 -7.85 -3.80
N ALA A 84 10.81 -7.65 -4.75
CA ALA A 84 10.99 -6.67 -5.82
C ALA A 84 10.81 -5.23 -5.32
N MET A 85 9.83 -4.97 -4.46
CA MET A 85 9.45 -3.60 -4.08
C MET A 85 10.06 -3.12 -2.78
N GLY A 86 10.42 -4.01 -1.85
CA GLY A 86 10.96 -3.63 -0.54
C GLY A 86 12.12 -2.62 -0.62
N PRO A 87 13.18 -2.90 -1.40
CA PRO A 87 14.29 -1.95 -1.57
C PRO A 87 13.87 -0.60 -2.17
N ARG A 88 12.91 -0.60 -3.10
CA ARG A 88 12.46 0.61 -3.79
C ARG A 88 11.60 1.51 -2.89
N ILE A 89 10.74 0.91 -2.07
CA ILE A 89 9.96 1.64 -1.07
C ILE A 89 10.92 2.22 -0.02
N ALA A 90 11.90 1.43 0.45
CA ALA A 90 12.90 1.88 1.41
C ALA A 90 13.68 3.09 0.88
N GLU A 91 14.10 3.07 -0.39
CA GLU A 91 14.75 4.23 -1.02
C GLU A 91 13.83 5.47 -1.05
N GLY A 92 12.55 5.28 -1.40
CA GLY A 92 11.55 6.35 -1.35
C GLY A 92 11.36 6.93 0.05
N LEU A 93 11.34 6.07 1.07
CA LEU A 93 11.21 6.46 2.47
C LEU A 93 12.42 7.27 2.93
N VAL A 94 13.64 6.87 2.56
CA VAL A 94 14.85 7.65 2.86
C VAL A 94 14.77 9.05 2.23
N LYS A 95 14.36 9.15 0.95
CA LYS A 95 14.20 10.45 0.27
C LYS A 95 13.13 11.32 0.92
N PHE A 96 12.03 10.70 1.37
CA PHE A 96 10.98 11.42 2.07
C PHE A 96 11.45 11.96 3.43
N LYS A 97 12.17 11.13 4.20
CA LYS A 97 12.75 11.51 5.49
C LYS A 97 13.75 12.68 5.36
N ASP A 98 14.61 12.64 4.34
CA ASP A 98 15.50 13.76 4.01
C ASP A 98 14.73 15.04 3.64
N ARG A 99 13.60 14.93 2.92
CA ARG A 99 12.75 16.09 2.60
C ARG A 99 12.16 16.75 3.84
N ILE A 100 11.58 15.96 4.76
CA ILE A 100 10.95 16.51 5.97
C ILE A 100 11.99 17.10 6.92
N GLU A 101 13.17 16.47 7.05
CA GLU A 101 14.29 16.99 7.84
C GLU A 101 14.76 18.34 7.29
N LYS A 102 14.95 18.45 5.98
CA LYS A 102 15.30 19.73 5.31
C LYS A 102 14.24 20.81 5.46
N ALA A 103 12.98 20.44 5.61
CA ALA A 103 11.89 21.36 5.87
C ALA A 103 11.80 21.81 7.35
N GLY A 104 12.66 21.28 8.22
CA GLY A 104 12.63 21.55 9.66
C GLY A 104 11.42 20.93 10.35
N LEU A 105 10.79 19.93 9.73
CA LEU A 105 9.70 19.16 10.32
C LEU A 105 10.29 18.00 11.13
N ASP A 106 9.71 17.73 12.29
CA ASP A 106 10.15 16.59 13.08
C ASP A 106 9.87 15.29 12.32
N ASN A 107 10.87 14.43 12.28
CA ASN A 107 10.78 13.12 11.68
C ASN A 107 10.46 12.12 12.81
N ASP A 108 9.21 12.14 13.27
CA ASP A 108 8.72 11.27 14.35
C ASP A 108 8.69 9.76 13.99
N THR A 109 9.49 9.30 13.02
CA THR A 109 9.50 7.91 12.54
C THR A 109 10.24 6.93 13.43
N TYR A 110 10.78 7.33 14.58
CA TYR A 110 11.70 6.48 15.36
C TYR A 110 11.13 5.07 15.60
N GLY A 111 11.59 4.11 14.79
CA GLY A 111 11.19 2.70 14.84
C GLY A 111 10.03 2.25 13.96
N LEU A 112 9.44 3.10 13.09
CA LEU A 112 8.29 2.72 12.23
C LEU A 112 8.65 2.39 10.77
N ASP A 113 9.91 2.58 10.38
CA ASP A 113 10.33 2.46 8.97
C ASP A 113 9.97 1.09 8.38
N TYR A 114 10.22 0.01 9.12
CA TYR A 114 9.94 -1.35 8.67
C TYR A 114 8.45 -1.62 8.56
N GLU A 115 7.67 -1.13 9.51
CA GLU A 115 6.22 -1.24 9.55
C GLU A 115 5.61 -0.56 8.32
N ILE A 116 6.02 0.67 8.01
CA ILE A 116 5.54 1.42 6.84
C ILE A 116 5.84 0.63 5.56
N ILE A 117 7.07 0.13 5.41
CA ILE A 117 7.46 -0.67 4.26
C ILE A 117 6.61 -1.94 4.17
N ASP A 118 6.38 -2.64 5.29
CA ASP A 118 5.54 -3.84 5.35
C ASP A 118 4.08 -3.56 5.02
N PHE A 119 3.52 -2.43 5.46
CA PHE A 119 2.16 -2.02 5.09
C PHE A 119 2.02 -1.80 3.59
N ILE A 120 2.95 -1.05 2.98
CA ILE A 120 2.89 -0.77 1.54
C ILE A 120 3.08 -2.07 0.74
N LYS A 121 4.03 -2.93 1.13
CA LYS A 121 4.22 -4.26 0.49
C LYS A 121 2.97 -5.10 0.57
N ARG A 122 2.32 -5.17 1.74
CA ARG A 122 1.09 -5.94 1.95
C ARG A 122 -0.06 -5.41 1.09
N ASP A 123 -0.23 -4.09 1.02
CA ASP A 123 -1.29 -3.48 0.24
C ASP A 123 -1.10 -3.73 -1.27
N MET A 124 0.15 -3.66 -1.76
CA MET A 124 0.48 -4.04 -3.14
C MET A 124 0.28 -5.53 -3.41
N ALA A 125 0.63 -6.40 -2.46
CA ALA A 125 0.40 -7.84 -2.59
C ALA A 125 -1.09 -8.14 -2.74
N TRP A 126 -1.94 -7.54 -1.93
CA TRP A 126 -3.38 -7.67 -2.08
C TRP A 126 -3.92 -7.05 -3.38
N ALA A 127 -3.37 -5.92 -3.83
CA ALA A 127 -3.73 -5.35 -5.13
C ALA A 127 -3.36 -6.30 -6.28
N CYS A 128 -2.22 -6.96 -6.21
CA CYS A 128 -1.81 -8.00 -7.16
C CYS A 128 -2.76 -9.20 -7.11
N VAL A 129 -3.13 -9.68 -5.92
CA VAL A 129 -4.11 -10.76 -5.74
C VAL A 129 -5.45 -10.40 -6.40
N GLU A 130 -5.97 -9.19 -6.17
CA GLU A 130 -7.19 -8.70 -6.82
C GLU A 130 -7.08 -8.76 -8.36
N ARG A 131 -5.93 -8.42 -8.94
CA ARG A 131 -5.73 -8.50 -10.40
C ARG A 131 -5.57 -9.93 -10.91
N VAL A 132 -4.80 -10.76 -10.21
CA VAL A 132 -4.58 -12.16 -10.58
C VAL A 132 -5.91 -12.91 -10.60
N THR A 133 -6.76 -12.66 -9.60
CA THR A 133 -8.09 -13.27 -9.46
C THR A 133 -9.19 -12.55 -10.25
N ASP A 134 -8.88 -11.49 -11.00
CA ASP A 134 -9.86 -10.66 -11.73
C ASP A 134 -10.98 -10.07 -10.83
N ASN A 135 -10.68 -9.86 -9.55
CA ASN A 135 -11.56 -9.27 -8.52
C ASN A 135 -11.06 -7.89 -8.08
N ILE A 136 -10.93 -6.96 -9.04
CA ILE A 136 -10.47 -5.59 -8.78
C ILE A 136 -11.37 -4.90 -7.75
N GLY A 137 -10.77 -4.42 -6.66
CA GLY A 137 -11.52 -3.99 -5.51
C GLY A 137 -10.88 -2.83 -4.75
N PHE A 138 -10.68 -3.06 -3.46
CA PHE A 138 -10.24 -2.03 -2.54
C PHE A 138 -8.74 -1.77 -2.65
N PHE A 139 -7.92 -2.82 -2.76
CA PHE A 139 -6.48 -2.66 -2.78
C PHE A 139 -5.97 -2.08 -4.10
N ASN A 140 -6.66 -2.28 -5.22
CA ASN A 140 -6.36 -1.53 -6.45
C ASN A 140 -6.70 -0.03 -6.33
N LYS A 141 -7.65 0.36 -5.47
CA LYS A 141 -7.86 1.80 -5.15
C LYS A 141 -6.73 2.33 -4.27
N VAL A 142 -6.24 1.52 -3.33
CA VAL A 142 -5.05 1.84 -2.53
C VAL A 142 -3.82 1.98 -3.44
N LEU A 143 -3.63 1.07 -4.39
CA LEU A 143 -2.58 1.15 -5.40
C LEU A 143 -2.64 2.45 -6.20
N GLY A 144 -3.84 2.94 -6.54
CA GLY A 144 -4.00 4.25 -7.18
C GLY A 144 -3.38 5.39 -6.38
N VAL A 145 -3.53 5.38 -5.05
CA VAL A 145 -2.87 6.35 -4.14
C VAL A 145 -1.36 6.17 -4.14
N LEU A 146 -0.88 4.92 -4.09
CA LEU A 146 0.56 4.61 -4.09
C LEU A 146 1.25 5.05 -5.38
N VAL A 147 0.60 4.86 -6.54
CA VAL A 147 1.11 5.28 -7.86
C VAL A 147 1.23 6.81 -7.95
N GLU A 148 0.37 7.55 -7.26
CA GLU A 148 0.48 9.02 -7.12
C GLU A 148 1.67 9.44 -6.23
N GLY A 149 2.46 8.50 -5.71
CA GLY A 149 3.60 8.78 -4.84
C GLY A 149 3.21 9.19 -3.42
N ARG A 150 2.00 8.82 -2.99
CA ARG A 150 1.46 9.04 -1.63
C ARG A 150 1.37 7.72 -0.89
N TRP A 151 1.26 7.76 0.43
CA TRP A 151 0.99 6.59 1.26
C TRP A 151 -0.47 6.61 1.73
N ALA A 152 -1.22 5.54 1.44
CA ALA A 152 -2.57 5.38 1.95
C ALA A 152 -2.54 4.89 3.41
N CYS A 153 -2.73 5.80 4.36
CA CYS A 153 -2.63 5.50 5.79
C CYS A 153 -3.93 4.92 6.34
N ALA A 154 -5.09 5.45 5.93
CA ALA A 154 -6.38 5.05 6.48
C ALA A 154 -7.57 5.49 5.60
N TRP A 155 -8.77 5.43 6.19
CA TRP A 155 -10.01 5.93 5.59
C TRP A 155 -10.75 6.86 6.56
N GLU A 156 -11.13 8.04 6.08
CA GLU A 156 -11.94 9.00 6.81
C GLU A 156 -13.42 8.79 6.51
N GLY A 157 -14.24 8.68 7.57
CA GLY A 157 -15.68 8.45 7.47
C GLY A 157 -16.05 6.98 7.24
N ASN A 158 -17.27 6.73 6.78
CA ASN A 158 -17.75 5.38 6.49
C ASN A 158 -17.33 4.94 5.10
N TYR A 159 -16.74 3.75 4.97
CA TYR A 159 -16.47 3.16 3.66
C TYR A 159 -17.77 2.62 3.03
N PRO A 160 -18.08 2.89 1.74
CA PRO A 160 -17.23 3.53 0.73
C PRO A 160 -17.45 5.03 0.51
N SER A 161 -18.34 5.69 1.27
CA SER A 161 -18.75 7.08 1.03
C SER A 161 -17.74 8.15 1.51
N GLY A 162 -16.73 7.74 2.27
CA GLY A 162 -15.66 8.61 2.76
C GLY A 162 -14.52 8.84 1.76
N ARG A 163 -13.32 9.12 2.28
CA ARG A 163 -12.12 9.33 1.45
C ARG A 163 -10.88 8.73 2.09
N PHE A 164 -9.84 8.53 1.29
CA PHE A 164 -8.54 8.12 1.81
C PHE A 164 -7.94 9.20 2.72
N VAL A 165 -7.34 8.73 3.79
CA VAL A 165 -6.35 9.48 4.56
C VAL A 165 -5.00 9.08 4.03
N VAL A 166 -4.21 10.07 3.63
CA VAL A 166 -2.92 9.84 2.99
C VAL A 166 -1.85 10.66 3.67
N MET A 167 -0.62 10.17 3.56
CA MET A 167 0.54 11.04 3.59
C MET A 167 0.94 11.26 2.16
#